data_AF-A0A2N1IY85-F1
#
_entry.id   AF-A0A2N1IY85-F1
#
_cell.length_a   1.000
_cell.length_b   1.000
_cell.length_c   1.000
_cell.angle_alpha   90.00
_cell.angle_beta   90.00
_cell.angle_gamma   90.00
#
_symmetry.space_group_name_H-M   'P 1'
#
loop_
_entity.id
_entity.type
_entity.pdbx_description
1 polymer ?
#
loop_
_entity_poly.entity_id
_entity_poly.type
_entity_poly.pdbx_seq_one_letter_code
_entity_poly.pdbx_strand_id
1 'polypeptide(L)'
;MVVGIGFAEGKETKEAYRMCLFSMAVDKVWFCGLFGVTIKPDWWPCEGLAGGLVFDRGPAAALDTEPEIHWLGTLENTPVFSGQSKATVESSHPRAKSDLDQPTYVHSTLNFVQMARREIHQVLKDNRSSDASGRMETEMYWCGIKPTPLGIWNYWDSRFRNSAIGMQQEVAIKSFLSVHPAVVRQDAVYLYGRKYRSVDLINTGIFDRVARSSVIEVDVYVLTMCVRHIWIEVGGTLFELDFVTTQRTVDGDRDISLRDLQSLDALRRKSQTLLRNEMPAIHQFHDDRFKEDTGEECKGGVRRIGRPPKSASAQRDTDDYDRFRGKAK
;
A
#
# COMPACT_ATOMS: atom_id res chain seq x y z
N MET A 1 -11.51 14.80 -20.48
CA MET A 1 -10.63 14.91 -19.30
C MET A 1 -10.15 13.52 -18.95
N VAL A 2 -8.92 13.35 -18.47
CA VAL A 2 -8.52 12.07 -17.85
C VAL A 2 -9.21 12.00 -16.49
N VAL A 3 -10.05 10.99 -16.27
CA VAL A 3 -10.91 10.87 -15.09
C VAL A 3 -10.41 9.87 -14.04
N GLY A 4 -9.45 9.02 -14.40
CA GLY A 4 -8.76 8.12 -13.49
C GLY A 4 -7.50 7.58 -14.12
N ILE A 5 -6.62 7.05 -13.27
CA ILE A 5 -5.35 6.44 -13.66
C ILE A 5 -5.08 5.19 -12.85
N GLY A 6 -4.40 4.25 -13.48
CA GLY A 6 -3.90 3.04 -12.86
C GLY A 6 -2.45 2.81 -13.24
N PHE A 7 -1.71 2.11 -12.38
CA PHE A 7 -0.32 1.77 -12.64
C PHE A 7 -0.11 0.26 -12.53
N ALA A 8 0.78 -0.25 -13.37
CA ALA A 8 1.27 -1.62 -13.32
C ALA A 8 2.78 -1.62 -13.22
N GLU A 9 3.34 -2.64 -12.57
CA GLU A 9 4.75 -2.92 -12.68
C GLU A 9 5.04 -3.78 -13.93
N GLY A 10 5.94 -3.29 -14.79
CA GLY A 10 6.36 -4.00 -16.00
C GLY A 10 5.33 -3.87 -17.12
N LYS A 11 4.45 -4.87 -17.26
CA LYS A 11 3.42 -4.88 -18.31
C LYS A 11 2.04 -4.55 -17.73
N GLU A 12 1.11 -4.22 -18.58
CA GLU A 12 -0.28 -3.99 -18.19
C GLU A 12 -0.89 -5.21 -17.47
N THR A 13 -1.60 -4.95 -16.37
CA THR A 13 -2.16 -5.96 -15.46
C THR A 13 -3.59 -5.62 -15.06
N LYS A 14 -4.35 -6.60 -14.56
CA LYS A 14 -5.73 -6.41 -14.07
C LYS A 14 -5.76 -5.42 -12.89
N GLU A 15 -4.73 -5.45 -12.06
CA GLU A 15 -4.54 -4.56 -10.91
C GLU A 15 -4.45 -3.09 -11.33
N ALA A 16 -3.82 -2.78 -12.47
CA ALA A 16 -3.79 -1.41 -12.98
C ALA A 16 -5.18 -0.92 -13.36
N TYR A 17 -5.99 -1.76 -14.00
CA TYR A 17 -7.36 -1.37 -14.31
C TYR A 17 -8.23 -1.22 -13.06
N ARG A 18 -8.10 -2.12 -12.07
CA ARG A 18 -8.78 -1.96 -10.77
C ARG A 18 -8.38 -0.66 -10.10
N MET A 19 -7.09 -0.30 -10.13
CA MET A 19 -6.60 0.97 -9.60
C MET A 19 -7.13 2.18 -10.38
N CYS A 20 -7.29 2.07 -11.69
CA CYS A 20 -7.93 3.10 -12.51
C CYS A 20 -9.39 3.33 -12.07
N LEU A 21 -10.16 2.25 -11.93
CA LEU A 21 -11.54 2.32 -11.44
C LEU A 21 -11.61 2.88 -10.01
N PHE A 22 -10.71 2.43 -9.13
CA PHE A 22 -10.57 2.98 -7.79
C PHE A 22 -10.29 4.49 -7.81
N SER A 23 -9.34 4.92 -8.63
CA SER A 23 -8.99 6.33 -8.82
C SER A 23 -10.19 7.14 -9.29
N MET A 24 -10.98 6.62 -10.23
CA MET A 24 -12.22 7.27 -10.70
C MET A 24 -13.25 7.41 -9.59
N ALA A 25 -13.50 6.33 -8.84
CA ALA A 25 -14.58 6.19 -7.89
C ALA A 25 -14.51 7.14 -6.70
N VAL A 26 -13.31 7.55 -6.29
CA VAL A 26 -13.08 8.31 -5.05
C VAL A 26 -12.61 9.74 -5.30
N ASP A 27 -12.70 10.58 -4.27
CA ASP A 27 -12.15 11.93 -4.25
C ASP A 27 -10.64 11.95 -4.63
N LYS A 28 -10.27 12.88 -5.51
CA LYS A 28 -8.91 12.97 -6.05
C LYS A 28 -7.94 13.57 -5.05
N VAL A 29 -8.39 14.40 -4.09
CA VAL A 29 -7.51 14.92 -3.04
C VAL A 29 -7.05 13.76 -2.16
N TRP A 30 -7.98 12.92 -1.71
CA TRP A 30 -7.69 11.72 -0.93
C TRP A 30 -6.85 10.72 -1.72
N PHE A 31 -7.24 10.36 -2.95
CA PHE A 31 -6.48 9.43 -3.79
C PHE A 31 -5.03 9.88 -4.03
N CYS A 32 -4.81 11.15 -4.38
CA CYS A 32 -3.46 11.69 -4.57
C CYS A 32 -2.66 11.66 -3.25
N GLY A 33 -3.33 11.89 -2.12
CA GLY A 33 -2.77 11.78 -0.77
C GLY A 33 -2.21 10.39 -0.44
N LEU A 34 -2.79 9.32 -0.99
CA LEU A 34 -2.27 7.95 -0.83
C LEU A 34 -0.87 7.78 -1.42
N PHE A 35 -0.55 8.55 -2.47
CA PHE A 35 0.78 8.64 -3.05
C PHE A 35 1.63 9.76 -2.43
N GLY A 36 1.13 10.49 -1.43
CA GLY A 36 1.81 11.64 -0.84
C GLY A 36 1.82 12.89 -1.73
N VAL A 37 0.89 13.02 -2.67
CA VAL A 37 0.72 14.21 -3.52
C VAL A 37 -0.43 15.06 -2.99
N THR A 38 -0.17 16.34 -2.73
CA THR A 38 -1.21 17.29 -2.32
C THR A 38 -1.72 18.08 -3.52
N ILE A 39 -3.04 18.05 -3.74
CA ILE A 39 -3.72 18.81 -4.79
C ILE A 39 -4.90 19.59 -4.19
N LYS A 40 -5.42 20.58 -4.93
CA LYS A 40 -6.69 21.23 -4.58
C LYS A 40 -7.86 20.54 -5.31
N PRO A 41 -9.08 20.56 -4.76
CA PRO A 41 -10.24 19.93 -5.38
C PRO A 41 -10.50 20.40 -6.84
N ASP A 42 -10.27 21.68 -7.13
CA ASP A 42 -10.47 22.28 -8.46
C ASP A 42 -9.44 21.81 -9.51
N TRP A 43 -8.39 21.10 -9.11
CA TRP A 43 -7.33 20.65 -10.01
C TRP A 43 -7.71 19.36 -10.74
N TRP A 44 -8.52 18.52 -10.09
CA TRP A 44 -9.02 17.27 -10.65
C TRP A 44 -10.38 16.92 -10.03
N PRO A 45 -11.47 17.56 -10.49
CA PRO A 45 -12.74 17.56 -9.77
C PRO A 45 -13.65 16.36 -10.05
N CYS A 46 -13.26 15.42 -10.91
CA CYS A 46 -14.11 14.27 -11.21
C CYS A 46 -14.11 13.25 -10.07
N GLU A 47 -15.28 12.72 -9.76
CA GLU A 47 -15.51 11.64 -8.81
C GLU A 47 -16.67 10.78 -9.29
N GLY A 48 -16.59 9.48 -9.04
CA GLY A 48 -17.61 8.51 -9.42
C GLY A 48 -17.28 7.76 -10.72
N LEU A 49 -18.08 6.73 -10.96
CA LEU A 49 -17.88 5.77 -12.03
C LEU A 49 -18.88 5.99 -13.18
N ALA A 50 -18.51 5.59 -14.39
CA ALA A 50 -19.38 5.70 -15.55
C ALA A 50 -20.32 4.48 -15.64
N GLY A 51 -21.61 4.67 -15.92
CA GLY A 51 -22.56 3.55 -16.04
C GLY A 51 -22.27 2.55 -17.17
N GLY A 52 -21.41 2.92 -18.14
CA GLY A 52 -20.91 2.04 -19.19
C GLY A 52 -19.40 2.19 -19.33
N LEU A 53 -18.69 1.05 -19.42
CA LEU A 53 -17.26 1.02 -19.64
C LEU A 53 -16.94 0.25 -20.92
N VAL A 54 -16.07 0.83 -21.74
CA VAL A 54 -15.54 0.20 -22.94
C VAL A 54 -14.06 -0.09 -22.69
N PHE A 55 -13.69 -1.36 -22.73
CA PHE A 55 -12.29 -1.79 -22.60
C PHE A 55 -11.75 -2.22 -23.95
N ASP A 56 -10.46 -1.94 -24.17
CA ASP A 56 -9.75 -2.56 -25.28
C ASP A 56 -9.44 -4.03 -24.96
N ARG A 57 -9.34 -4.87 -25.98
CA ARG A 57 -9.02 -6.28 -25.79
C ARG A 57 -7.57 -6.43 -25.30
N GLY A 58 -7.41 -6.86 -24.05
CA GLY A 58 -6.13 -7.00 -23.36
C GLY A 58 -6.30 -7.64 -21.97
N PRO A 59 -5.41 -7.39 -21.00
CA PRO A 59 -5.58 -7.86 -19.61
C PRO A 59 -6.91 -7.43 -18.97
N ALA A 60 -7.54 -6.36 -19.45
CA ALA A 60 -8.88 -5.92 -19.06
C ALA A 60 -10.04 -6.75 -19.64
N ALA A 61 -9.84 -7.56 -20.68
CA ALA A 61 -10.92 -8.38 -21.25
C ALA A 61 -11.43 -9.46 -20.27
N ALA A 62 -10.64 -9.76 -19.23
CA ALA A 62 -10.96 -10.66 -18.12
C ALA A 62 -11.16 -9.90 -16.78
N LEU A 63 -11.42 -8.58 -16.83
CA LEU A 63 -12.16 -7.94 -15.75
C LEU A 63 -13.56 -8.56 -15.77
N ASP A 64 -13.67 -9.71 -15.10
CA ASP A 64 -14.95 -10.26 -14.73
C ASP A 64 -15.74 -9.11 -14.11
N THR A 65 -16.93 -8.89 -14.65
CA THR A 65 -18.05 -8.44 -13.84
C THR A 65 -18.21 -9.48 -12.75
N GLU A 66 -17.39 -9.40 -11.70
CA GLU A 66 -17.66 -10.14 -10.48
C GLU A 66 -19.13 -9.88 -10.14
N PRO A 67 -19.87 -10.87 -9.63
CA PRO A 67 -21.32 -10.76 -9.40
C PRO A 67 -21.72 -9.60 -8.45
N GLU A 68 -20.76 -8.87 -7.90
CA GLU A 68 -20.89 -7.74 -6.97
C GLU A 68 -20.70 -6.35 -7.60
N ILE A 69 -20.43 -6.23 -8.92
CA ILE A 69 -20.35 -4.91 -9.59
C ILE A 69 -21.77 -4.41 -9.94
N HIS A 70 -22.55 -4.04 -8.92
CA HIS A 70 -23.94 -3.59 -9.09
C HIS A 70 -24.11 -2.23 -9.79
N TRP A 71 -23.04 -1.43 -9.88
CA TRP A 71 -23.09 -0.09 -10.47
C TRP A 71 -22.86 -0.08 -11.99
N LEU A 72 -22.28 -1.14 -12.56
CA LEU A 72 -21.90 -1.18 -13.97
C LEU A 72 -23.08 -1.69 -14.81
N GLY A 73 -23.70 -0.80 -15.58
CA GLY A 73 -24.85 -1.14 -16.43
C GLY A 73 -24.44 -1.82 -17.74
N THR A 74 -23.26 -1.50 -18.30
CA THR A 74 -22.80 -2.09 -19.57
C THR A 74 -21.28 -2.22 -19.59
N LEU A 75 -20.78 -3.40 -19.98
CA LEU A 75 -19.37 -3.69 -20.24
C LEU A 75 -19.23 -4.07 -21.72
N GLU A 76 -18.52 -3.27 -22.51
CA GLU A 76 -18.26 -3.56 -23.92
C GLU A 76 -16.77 -3.80 -24.18
N ASN A 77 -16.46 -4.86 -24.92
CA ASN A 77 -15.12 -5.11 -25.47
C ASN A 77 -15.12 -4.75 -26.96
N THR A 78 -14.09 -4.04 -27.43
CA THR A 78 -13.96 -3.64 -28.84
C THR A 78 -14.01 -4.86 -29.80
N PRO A 79 -14.76 -4.80 -30.93
CA PRO A 79 -14.83 -5.90 -31.91
C PRO A 79 -13.47 -6.24 -32.52
N VAL A 80 -13.26 -7.51 -32.90
CA VAL A 80 -12.01 -7.96 -33.53
C VAL A 80 -11.77 -7.19 -34.84
N PHE A 81 -10.54 -6.70 -35.06
CA PHE A 81 -10.13 -5.90 -36.23
C PHE A 81 -10.77 -4.52 -36.40
N SER A 82 -11.48 -3.99 -35.38
CA SER A 82 -12.09 -2.65 -35.43
C SER A 82 -11.19 -1.58 -34.80
N GLY A 83 -10.04 -1.30 -35.43
CA GLY A 83 -9.12 -0.23 -35.00
C GLY A 83 -9.73 1.18 -35.04
N GLN A 84 -10.92 1.36 -35.62
CA GLN A 84 -11.65 2.63 -35.70
C GLN A 84 -12.84 2.76 -34.74
N SER A 85 -13.25 1.70 -34.04
CA SER A 85 -14.16 1.82 -32.87
C SER A 85 -13.51 2.54 -31.68
N LYS A 86 -12.20 2.82 -31.80
CA LYS A 86 -11.40 3.71 -30.98
C LYS A 86 -11.92 5.15 -31.09
N ALA A 87 -12.83 5.56 -30.22
CA ALA A 87 -13.19 6.96 -30.10
C ALA A 87 -11.98 7.79 -29.62
N THR A 88 -11.14 8.30 -30.54
CA THR A 88 -10.12 9.38 -30.37
C THR A 88 -9.12 9.35 -29.17
N VAL A 89 -9.19 8.40 -28.23
CA VAL A 89 -8.34 8.42 -27.01
C VAL A 89 -6.86 8.13 -27.33
N GLU A 90 -6.59 7.38 -28.39
CA GLU A 90 -5.24 6.89 -28.72
C GLU A 90 -4.37 7.88 -29.53
N SER A 91 -4.93 9.01 -30.00
CA SER A 91 -4.19 10.03 -30.78
C SER A 91 -3.69 11.22 -29.97
N SER A 92 -4.15 11.36 -28.72
CA SER A 92 -3.78 12.47 -27.83
C SER A 92 -2.66 12.14 -26.83
N HIS A 93 -2.28 10.86 -26.73
CA HIS A 93 -1.11 10.46 -25.97
C HIS A 93 0.15 10.77 -26.79
N PRO A 94 1.20 11.38 -26.21
CA PRO A 94 2.41 11.71 -26.93
C PRO A 94 3.03 10.44 -27.52
N ARG A 95 2.98 10.30 -28.85
CA ARG A 95 3.75 9.26 -29.55
C ARG A 95 5.16 9.79 -29.70
N ALA A 96 6.13 9.12 -29.08
CA ALA A 96 7.53 9.38 -29.37
C ALA A 96 7.75 9.15 -30.87
N LYS A 97 8.24 10.17 -31.58
CA LYS A 97 8.70 9.97 -32.96
C LYS A 97 9.86 8.98 -32.89
N SER A 98 9.80 7.91 -33.67
CA SER A 98 10.94 7.01 -33.80
C SER A 98 12.01 7.72 -34.62
N ASP A 99 13.07 8.17 -33.96
CA ASP A 99 14.29 8.55 -34.66
C ASP A 99 14.91 7.28 -35.27
N LEU A 100 15.43 7.37 -36.50
CA LEU A 100 16.06 6.26 -37.24
C LEU A 100 17.43 5.84 -36.65
N ASP A 101 17.77 6.36 -35.48
CA ASP A 101 19.02 6.09 -34.78
C ASP A 101 18.99 4.74 -34.05
N GLN A 102 20.18 4.31 -33.60
CA GLN A 102 20.33 3.09 -32.80
C GLN A 102 19.41 3.14 -31.56
N PRO A 103 18.73 2.03 -31.19
CA PRO A 103 17.82 2.02 -30.04
C PRO A 103 18.55 2.43 -28.76
N THR A 104 18.23 3.60 -28.24
CA THR A 104 18.67 4.07 -26.93
C THR A 104 17.53 3.88 -25.93
N TYR A 105 17.85 3.48 -24.71
CA TYR A 105 16.88 3.40 -23.62
C TYR A 105 17.29 4.34 -22.49
N VAL A 106 16.31 5.01 -21.90
CA VAL A 106 16.51 5.84 -20.73
C VAL A 106 16.14 5.01 -19.50
N HIS A 107 17.12 4.76 -18.63
CA HIS A 107 16.84 4.16 -17.33
C HIS A 107 16.47 5.27 -16.34
N SER A 108 15.22 5.24 -15.87
CA SER A 108 14.73 6.20 -14.87
C SER A 108 15.42 5.96 -13.52
N THR A 109 15.75 7.03 -12.80
CA THR A 109 16.25 6.97 -11.41
C THR A 109 15.12 6.93 -10.38
N LEU A 110 13.87 7.09 -10.83
CA LEU A 110 12.68 7.14 -9.97
C LEU A 110 12.23 5.74 -9.54
N ASN A 111 11.84 5.60 -8.27
CA ASN A 111 11.14 4.40 -7.81
C ASN A 111 9.68 4.36 -8.32
N PHE A 112 8.98 3.23 -8.12
CA PHE A 112 7.61 3.06 -8.62
C PHE A 112 6.62 4.10 -8.08
N VAL A 113 6.72 4.47 -6.80
CA VAL A 113 5.85 5.50 -6.21
C VAL A 113 6.13 6.87 -6.82
N GLN A 114 7.40 7.22 -7.02
CA GLN A 114 7.80 8.47 -7.66
C GLN A 114 7.36 8.53 -9.13
N MET A 115 7.38 7.41 -9.85
CA MET A 115 6.80 7.32 -11.19
C MET A 115 5.28 7.55 -11.16
N ALA A 116 4.56 6.92 -10.23
CA ALA A 116 3.13 7.17 -10.04
C ALA A 116 2.83 8.66 -9.73
N ARG A 117 3.64 9.29 -8.87
CA ARG A 117 3.55 10.75 -8.60
C ARG A 117 3.74 11.59 -9.86
N ARG A 118 4.74 11.25 -10.68
CA ARG A 118 5.00 11.95 -11.94
C ARG A 118 3.79 11.86 -12.86
N GLU A 119 3.19 10.68 -13.00
CA GLU A 119 2.01 10.49 -13.84
C GLU A 119 0.76 11.22 -13.29
N ILE A 120 0.59 11.28 -11.96
CA ILE A 120 -0.44 12.15 -11.34
C ILE A 120 -0.23 13.60 -11.80
N HIS A 121 0.99 14.13 -11.68
CA HIS A 121 1.30 15.49 -12.14
C HIS A 121 1.10 15.67 -13.65
N GLN A 122 1.41 14.65 -14.44
CA GLN A 122 1.20 14.66 -15.89
C GLN A 122 -0.29 14.78 -16.23
N VAL A 123 -1.16 14.03 -15.55
CA VAL A 123 -2.62 14.15 -15.71
C VAL A 123 -3.12 15.54 -15.35
N LEU A 124 -2.66 16.11 -14.23
CA LEU A 124 -3.05 17.46 -13.82
C LEU A 124 -2.63 18.51 -14.86
N LYS A 125 -1.43 18.35 -15.43
CA LYS A 125 -0.93 19.18 -16.51
C LYS A 125 -1.79 19.03 -17.75
N ASP A 126 -2.00 17.81 -18.23
CA ASP A 126 -2.73 17.54 -19.47
C ASP A 126 -4.19 17.98 -19.38
N ASN A 127 -4.85 17.77 -18.25
CA ASN A 127 -6.21 18.24 -18.04
C ASN A 127 -6.32 19.78 -18.13
N ARG A 128 -5.24 20.51 -17.82
CA ARG A 128 -5.20 21.99 -17.82
C ARG A 128 -4.64 22.60 -19.09
N SER A 129 -3.77 21.90 -19.82
CA SER A 129 -3.03 22.48 -20.94
C SER A 129 -3.33 21.87 -22.30
N SER A 130 -3.88 20.66 -22.37
CA SER A 130 -4.16 20.02 -23.67
C SER A 130 -5.23 20.78 -24.43
N ASP A 131 -5.03 20.93 -25.75
CA ASP A 131 -6.02 21.56 -26.61
C ASP A 131 -7.23 20.64 -26.78
N ALA A 132 -8.39 21.16 -26.39
CA ALA A 132 -9.69 20.52 -26.55
C ALA A 132 -10.68 21.38 -27.35
N SER A 133 -10.18 22.35 -28.14
CA SER A 133 -10.99 23.26 -28.98
C SER A 133 -11.99 22.55 -29.88
N GLY A 134 -11.63 21.37 -30.42
CA GLY A 134 -12.52 20.55 -31.24
C GLY A 134 -13.72 19.94 -30.50
N ARG A 135 -13.79 20.04 -29.16
CA ARG A 135 -14.93 19.60 -28.33
C ARG A 135 -15.74 20.76 -27.77
N MET A 136 -15.41 21.99 -28.15
CA MET A 136 -16.11 23.19 -27.68
C MET A 136 -17.41 23.41 -28.45
N GLU A 137 -18.45 23.81 -27.73
CA GLU A 137 -19.70 24.29 -28.32
C GLU A 137 -19.75 25.83 -28.32
N THR A 138 -20.59 26.42 -29.17
CA THR A 138 -20.76 27.89 -29.27
C THR A 138 -21.08 28.53 -27.91
N GLU A 139 -21.96 27.90 -27.11
CA GLU A 139 -22.32 28.40 -25.77
C GLU A 139 -21.11 28.44 -24.82
N MET A 140 -20.18 27.48 -24.91
CA MET A 140 -18.98 27.47 -24.08
C MET A 140 -18.07 28.67 -24.36
N TYR A 141 -17.98 29.10 -25.63
CA TYR A 141 -17.25 30.32 -25.99
C TYR A 141 -17.93 31.56 -25.42
N TRP A 142 -19.25 31.65 -25.48
CA TRP A 142 -20.01 32.75 -24.86
C TRP A 142 -19.81 32.81 -23.34
N CYS A 143 -19.70 31.65 -22.69
CA CYS A 143 -19.40 31.55 -21.25
C CYS A 143 -17.91 31.75 -20.90
N GLY A 144 -17.03 32.03 -21.88
CA GLY A 144 -15.60 32.26 -21.63
C GLY A 144 -14.84 31.02 -21.14
N ILE A 145 -15.32 29.81 -21.47
CA ILE A 145 -14.69 28.56 -21.07
C ILE A 145 -13.39 28.37 -21.85
N LYS A 146 -12.31 28.04 -21.13
CA LYS A 146 -11.02 27.71 -21.76
C LYS A 146 -11.14 26.36 -22.49
N PRO A 147 -10.62 26.23 -23.73
CA PRO A 147 -10.70 25.01 -24.54
C PRO A 147 -9.72 23.94 -24.05
N THR A 148 -9.89 23.52 -22.80
CA THR A 148 -9.06 22.55 -22.09
C THR A 148 -9.95 21.43 -21.57
N PRO A 149 -9.45 20.19 -21.38
CA PRO A 149 -10.26 19.10 -20.85
C PRO A 149 -10.94 19.45 -19.52
N LEU A 150 -10.24 20.14 -18.62
CA LEU A 150 -10.77 20.60 -17.33
C LEU A 150 -11.84 21.68 -17.50
N GLY A 151 -11.62 22.65 -18.39
CA GLY A 151 -12.60 23.72 -18.65
C GLY A 151 -13.92 23.17 -19.17
N ILE A 152 -13.86 22.26 -20.15
CA ILE A 152 -15.03 21.60 -20.72
C ILE A 152 -15.72 20.70 -19.68
N TRP A 153 -14.95 19.95 -18.89
CA TRP A 153 -15.51 19.15 -17.81
C TRP A 153 -16.31 20.01 -16.83
N ASN A 154 -15.69 21.07 -16.28
CA ASN A 154 -16.33 21.94 -15.29
C ASN A 154 -17.61 22.59 -15.83
N TYR A 155 -17.64 22.96 -17.11
CA TYR A 155 -18.83 23.53 -17.74
C TYR A 155 -20.03 22.57 -17.78
N TRP A 156 -19.77 21.29 -18.05
CA TRP A 156 -20.81 20.26 -18.10
C TRP A 156 -21.18 19.74 -16.72
N ASP A 157 -20.19 19.58 -15.86
CA ASP A 157 -20.35 19.19 -14.47
C ASP A 157 -21.26 20.18 -13.72
N SER A 158 -21.05 21.50 -13.91
CA SER A 158 -21.91 22.54 -13.32
C SER A 158 -23.35 22.52 -13.82
N ARG A 159 -23.66 21.75 -14.87
CA ARG A 159 -24.99 21.53 -15.43
C ARG A 159 -25.52 20.12 -15.13
N PHE A 160 -24.87 19.38 -14.23
CA PHE A 160 -25.18 18.00 -13.87
C PHE A 160 -25.12 17.03 -15.06
N ARG A 161 -24.25 17.30 -16.05
CA ARG A 161 -24.05 16.46 -17.25
C ARG A 161 -22.77 15.62 -17.17
N ASN A 162 -22.56 14.93 -16.06
CA ASN A 162 -21.40 14.05 -15.86
C ASN A 162 -21.77 12.55 -15.72
N SER A 163 -23.06 12.20 -15.62
CA SER A 163 -23.60 10.83 -15.45
C SER A 163 -22.81 9.93 -14.48
N ALA A 164 -22.14 10.54 -13.50
CA ALA A 164 -21.25 9.83 -12.60
C ALA A 164 -22.07 9.12 -11.51
N ILE A 165 -21.78 7.84 -11.31
CA ILE A 165 -22.37 7.03 -10.25
C ILE A 165 -21.41 7.09 -9.06
N GLY A 166 -21.86 7.77 -8.00
CA GLY A 166 -21.10 7.88 -6.76
C GLY A 166 -20.91 6.52 -6.08
N MET A 167 -19.75 6.33 -5.45
CA MET A 167 -19.43 5.13 -4.70
C MET A 167 -18.85 5.55 -3.35
N GLN A 168 -19.32 4.92 -2.26
CA GLN A 168 -18.74 5.16 -0.94
C GLN A 168 -17.28 4.68 -0.93
N GLN A 169 -16.41 5.46 -0.29
CA GLN A 169 -14.97 5.17 -0.24
C GLN A 169 -14.67 3.77 0.29
N GLU A 170 -15.36 3.32 1.34
CA GLU A 170 -15.19 1.96 1.89
C GLU A 170 -15.55 0.87 0.88
N VAL A 171 -16.63 1.07 0.12
CA VAL A 171 -17.04 0.15 -0.95
C VAL A 171 -15.97 0.15 -2.04
N ALA A 172 -15.47 1.31 -2.47
CA ALA A 172 -14.42 1.40 -3.46
C ALA A 172 -13.13 0.68 -3.03
N ILE A 173 -12.74 0.81 -1.76
CA ILE A 173 -11.59 0.10 -1.19
C ILE A 173 -11.80 -1.42 -1.30
N LYS A 174 -12.95 -1.93 -0.82
CA LYS A 174 -13.24 -3.36 -0.81
C LYS A 174 -13.36 -3.95 -2.22
N SER A 175 -13.97 -3.20 -3.15
CA SER A 175 -14.19 -3.65 -4.52
C SER A 175 -12.90 -3.66 -5.35
N PHE A 176 -12.03 -2.66 -5.21
CA PHE A 176 -10.94 -2.47 -6.17
C PHE A 176 -9.55 -2.79 -5.64
N LEU A 177 -9.26 -2.61 -4.35
CA LEU A 177 -7.91 -2.86 -3.83
C LEU A 177 -7.60 -4.35 -3.71
N SER A 178 -6.30 -4.68 -3.78
CA SER A 178 -5.85 -6.06 -3.66
C SER A 178 -5.87 -6.51 -2.20
N VAL A 179 -6.36 -7.73 -1.96
CA VAL A 179 -6.39 -8.34 -0.63
C VAL A 179 -5.10 -9.13 -0.38
N HIS A 180 -4.48 -8.91 0.78
CA HIS A 180 -3.28 -9.62 1.20
C HIS A 180 -3.37 -10.07 2.65
N PRO A 181 -2.77 -11.23 3.00
CA PRO A 181 -2.71 -11.67 4.39
C PRO A 181 -1.76 -10.78 5.19
N ALA A 182 -2.20 -10.39 6.38
CA ALA A 182 -1.45 -9.65 7.37
C ALA A 182 -1.65 -10.26 8.76
N VAL A 183 -0.87 -9.74 9.70
CA VAL A 183 -0.77 -10.32 11.03
C VAL A 183 -0.92 -9.25 12.09
N VAL A 184 -1.94 -9.37 12.94
CA VAL A 184 -2.09 -8.53 14.12
C VAL A 184 -1.27 -9.12 15.26
N ARG A 185 -0.35 -8.32 15.80
CA ARG A 185 0.42 -8.62 17.01
C ARG A 185 -0.03 -7.69 18.14
N GLN A 186 0.48 -7.90 19.35
CA GLN A 186 0.13 -7.08 20.53
C GLN A 186 0.33 -5.58 20.32
N ASP A 187 1.19 -5.15 19.39
CA ASP A 187 1.53 -3.75 19.23
C ASP A 187 1.01 -3.12 17.93
N ALA A 188 0.75 -3.88 16.87
CA ALA A 188 0.40 -3.33 15.55
C ALA A 188 -0.05 -4.41 14.57
N VAL A 189 -0.52 -3.97 13.40
CA VAL A 189 -0.74 -4.82 12.24
C VAL A 189 0.53 -4.88 11.41
N TYR A 190 0.93 -6.09 11.00
CA TYR A 190 2.13 -6.35 10.23
C TYR A 190 1.79 -6.91 8.86
N LEU A 191 2.21 -6.21 7.81
CA LEU A 191 2.15 -6.68 6.42
C LEU A 191 3.60 -6.84 5.93
N TYR A 192 4.00 -8.07 5.59
CA TYR A 192 5.37 -8.39 5.12
C TYR A 192 6.48 -7.78 6.02
N GLY A 193 6.33 -7.93 7.34
CA GLY A 193 7.29 -7.43 8.33
C GLY A 193 7.28 -5.91 8.54
N ARG A 194 6.43 -5.16 7.83
CA ARG A 194 6.24 -3.73 8.01
C ARG A 194 5.08 -3.45 8.96
N LYS A 195 5.28 -2.48 9.85
CA LYS A 195 4.38 -2.15 10.95
C LYS A 195 3.41 -1.03 10.57
N TYR A 196 2.12 -1.23 10.85
CA TYR A 196 1.03 -0.28 10.58
C TYR A 196 0.18 -0.06 11.83
N ARG A 197 -0.29 1.18 12.02
CA ARG A 197 -1.13 1.58 13.14
C ARG A 197 -2.17 2.62 12.74
N SER A 198 -3.25 2.65 13.51
CA SER A 198 -4.28 3.69 13.46
C SER A 198 -4.73 3.97 14.88
N VAL A 199 -5.00 5.23 15.20
CA VAL A 199 -5.55 5.61 16.51
C VAL A 199 -6.93 4.98 16.69
N ASP A 200 -7.74 4.98 15.63
CA ASP A 200 -9.10 4.43 15.66
C ASP A 200 -9.10 2.93 15.89
N LEU A 201 -8.16 2.21 15.25
CA LEU A 201 -8.02 0.77 15.48
C LEU A 201 -7.56 0.46 16.91
N ILE A 202 -6.65 1.25 17.49
CA ILE A 202 -6.20 1.07 18.87
C ILE A 202 -7.39 1.18 19.84
N ASN A 203 -8.29 2.14 19.60
CA ASN A 203 -9.47 2.37 20.44
C ASN A 203 -10.48 1.21 20.42
N THR A 204 -10.41 0.30 19.44
CA THR A 204 -11.25 -0.90 19.41
C THR A 204 -10.87 -1.95 20.47
N GLY A 205 -9.68 -1.84 21.08
CA GLY A 205 -9.15 -2.84 22.01
C GLY A 205 -8.75 -4.16 21.34
N ILE A 206 -8.60 -4.20 20.01
CA ILE A 206 -8.22 -5.41 19.27
C ILE A 206 -6.87 -5.97 19.77
N PHE A 207 -5.93 -5.10 20.14
CA PHE A 207 -4.59 -5.48 20.60
C PHE A 207 -4.61 -6.19 21.97
N ASP A 208 -5.56 -5.86 22.85
CA ASP A 208 -5.71 -6.53 24.14
C ASP A 208 -6.20 -7.98 23.98
N ARG A 209 -6.94 -8.25 22.89
CA ARG A 209 -7.36 -9.62 22.53
C ARG A 209 -6.17 -10.46 22.07
N VAL A 210 -5.25 -9.86 21.31
CA VAL A 210 -3.99 -10.51 20.87
C VAL A 210 -3.07 -10.82 22.05
N ALA A 211 -3.16 -10.11 23.18
CA ALA A 211 -2.40 -10.50 24.37
C ALA A 211 -2.75 -11.93 24.87
N ARG A 212 -3.96 -12.42 24.54
CA ARG A 212 -4.43 -13.77 24.89
C ARG A 212 -4.11 -14.82 23.82
N SER A 213 -4.11 -14.41 22.54
CA SER A 213 -3.78 -15.25 21.38
C SER A 213 -2.52 -14.71 20.71
N SER A 214 -1.41 -15.44 20.73
CA SER A 214 -0.08 -14.93 20.34
C SER A 214 -0.04 -14.15 19.01
N VAL A 215 -0.89 -14.51 18.05
CA VAL A 215 -0.99 -13.90 16.72
C VAL A 215 -2.42 -14.04 16.19
N ILE A 216 -2.95 -13.00 15.51
CA ILE A 216 -4.20 -13.09 14.73
C ILE A 216 -3.91 -12.85 13.26
N GLU A 217 -4.27 -13.80 12.40
CA GLU A 217 -4.21 -13.66 10.94
C GLU A 217 -5.46 -12.91 10.45
N VAL A 218 -5.24 -11.94 9.56
CA VAL A 218 -6.29 -11.06 9.03
C VAL A 218 -5.99 -10.74 7.58
N ASP A 219 -7.03 -10.44 6.82
CA ASP A 219 -6.89 -9.91 5.47
C ASP A 219 -6.90 -8.38 5.48
N VAL A 220 -6.04 -7.78 4.68
CA VAL A 220 -5.94 -6.32 4.51
C VAL A 220 -6.05 -5.94 3.05
N TYR A 221 -6.71 -4.82 2.79
CA TYR A 221 -6.78 -4.19 1.49
C TYR A 221 -5.57 -3.28 1.29
N VAL A 222 -4.97 -3.35 0.10
CA VAL A 222 -3.69 -2.70 -0.19
C VAL A 222 -3.74 -2.05 -1.57
N LEU A 223 -3.21 -0.83 -1.65
CA LEU A 223 -2.87 -0.19 -2.92
C LEU A 223 -1.48 -0.68 -3.37
N THR A 224 -1.44 -1.61 -4.33
CA THR A 224 -0.21 -2.32 -4.74
C THR A 224 0.95 -1.40 -5.08
N MET A 225 0.67 -0.24 -5.66
CA MET A 225 1.68 0.69 -6.15
C MET A 225 2.25 1.60 -5.06
N CYS A 226 1.58 1.72 -3.91
CA CYS A 226 2.07 2.50 -2.77
C CYS A 226 1.49 1.96 -1.46
N VAL A 227 2.31 1.23 -0.70
CA VAL A 227 1.91 0.62 0.59
C VAL A 227 2.20 1.56 1.77
N ARG A 228 1.79 2.82 1.61
CA ARG A 228 1.86 3.85 2.65
C ARG A 228 0.74 3.67 3.68
N HIS A 229 -0.42 3.27 3.18
CA HIS A 229 -1.64 2.99 3.94
C HIS A 229 -2.10 1.56 3.64
N ILE A 230 -2.70 0.91 4.62
CA ILE A 230 -3.44 -0.35 4.45
C ILE A 230 -4.79 -0.22 5.13
N TRP A 231 -5.78 -1.01 4.70
CA TRP A 231 -7.10 -1.02 5.33
C TRP A 231 -7.43 -2.41 5.86
N ILE A 232 -8.01 -2.47 7.05
CA ILE A 232 -8.44 -3.71 7.71
C ILE A 232 -9.89 -3.57 8.14
N GLU A 233 -10.66 -4.64 7.98
CA GLU A 233 -12.02 -4.70 8.49
C GLU A 233 -12.06 -5.38 9.87
N VAL A 234 -12.59 -4.68 10.87
CA VAL A 234 -12.75 -5.20 12.22
C VAL A 234 -14.16 -4.89 12.71
N GLY A 235 -14.93 -5.92 13.03
CA GLY A 235 -16.30 -5.74 13.53
C GLY A 235 -17.24 -5.05 12.53
N GLY A 236 -17.01 -5.23 11.23
CA GLY A 236 -17.81 -4.61 10.16
C GLY A 236 -17.46 -3.15 9.85
N THR A 237 -16.44 -2.58 10.51
CA THR A 237 -15.93 -1.23 10.23
C THR A 237 -14.56 -1.32 9.58
N LEU A 238 -14.35 -0.53 8.53
CA LEU A 238 -13.07 -0.44 7.83
C LEU A 238 -12.17 0.60 8.51
N PHE A 239 -10.95 0.22 8.88
CA PHE A 239 -9.97 1.10 9.50
C PHE A 239 -8.80 1.34 8.54
N GLU A 240 -8.46 2.60 8.30
CA GLU A 240 -7.24 3.01 7.61
C GLU A 240 -6.06 3.04 8.58
N LEU A 241 -4.97 2.38 8.22
CA LEU A 241 -3.74 2.32 9.01
C LEU A 241 -2.57 2.92 8.24
N ASP A 242 -1.82 3.76 8.94
CA ASP A 242 -0.59 4.36 8.45
C ASP A 242 0.62 3.48 8.76
N PHE A 243 1.60 3.50 7.86
CA PHE A 243 2.94 3.00 8.16
C PHE A 243 3.55 3.75 9.36
N VAL A 244 4.05 2.99 10.32
CA VAL A 244 4.74 3.54 11.50
C VAL A 244 6.16 3.97 11.14
N THR A 245 6.41 5.28 11.20
CA THR A 245 7.74 5.87 11.07
C THR A 245 8.48 5.87 12.42
N THR A 246 9.80 5.65 12.37
CA THR A 246 10.70 5.75 13.53
C THR A 246 11.76 6.81 13.24
N GLN A 247 12.52 7.25 14.25
CA GLN A 247 13.64 8.18 14.04
C GLN A 247 14.72 7.66 13.07
N ARG A 248 14.76 6.35 12.82
CA ARG A 248 15.69 5.70 11.88
C ARG A 248 15.13 5.53 10.47
N THR A 249 13.84 5.82 10.28
CA THR A 249 13.19 5.66 8.99
C THR A 249 13.73 6.71 8.03
N VAL A 250 14.26 6.26 6.89
CA VAL A 250 14.86 7.15 5.89
C VAL A 250 13.77 7.67 4.96
N ASP A 251 13.97 8.87 4.43
CA ASP A 251 13.10 9.41 3.38
C ASP A 251 13.04 8.45 2.18
N GLY A 252 11.82 8.11 1.76
CA GLY A 252 11.58 7.13 0.70
C GLY A 252 11.18 5.74 1.21
N ASP A 253 11.52 5.36 2.45
CA ASP A 253 11.06 4.08 3.02
C ASP A 253 9.53 4.03 3.05
N ARG A 254 8.89 5.16 3.34
CA ARG A 254 7.42 5.33 3.34
C ARG A 254 6.80 4.98 1.99
N ASP A 255 7.50 5.30 0.91
CA ASP A 255 6.99 5.37 -0.45
C ASP A 255 7.56 4.22 -1.30
N ILE A 256 7.14 2.99 -0.97
CA ILE A 256 7.51 1.76 -1.69
C ILE A 256 6.28 1.04 -2.24
N SER A 257 6.46 0.23 -3.28
CA SER A 257 5.40 -0.65 -3.78
C SER A 257 5.25 -1.90 -2.90
N LEU A 258 4.15 -2.62 -3.09
CA LEU A 258 3.92 -3.90 -2.43
C LEU A 258 4.98 -4.93 -2.79
N ARG A 259 5.44 -4.95 -4.05
CA ARG A 259 6.49 -5.88 -4.49
C ARG A 259 7.82 -5.55 -3.86
N ASP A 260 8.18 -4.28 -3.77
CA ASP A 260 9.39 -3.84 -3.07
C ASP A 260 9.33 -4.29 -1.61
N LEU A 261 8.17 -4.13 -0.96
CA LEU A 261 7.94 -4.60 0.40
C LEU A 261 8.07 -6.13 0.54
N GLN A 262 7.50 -6.91 -0.37
CA GLN A 262 7.64 -8.36 -0.39
C GLN A 262 9.10 -8.80 -0.60
N SER A 263 9.81 -8.11 -1.49
CA SER A 263 11.24 -8.36 -1.76
C SER A 263 12.09 -8.06 -0.53
N LEU A 264 11.82 -6.96 0.16
CA LEU A 264 12.47 -6.62 1.43
C LEU A 264 12.20 -7.67 2.52
N ASP A 265 10.98 -8.16 2.64
CA ASP A 265 10.64 -9.22 3.60
C ASP A 265 11.37 -10.53 3.28
N ALA A 266 11.44 -10.92 2.00
CA ALA A 266 12.20 -12.09 1.57
C ALA A 266 13.70 -11.96 1.92
N LEU A 267 14.30 -10.79 1.68
CA LEU A 267 15.68 -10.49 2.05
C LEU A 267 15.90 -10.56 3.57
N ARG A 268 14.97 -10.00 4.37
CA ARG A 268 15.03 -10.06 5.84
C ARG A 268 14.98 -11.50 6.35
N ARG A 269 14.05 -12.32 5.84
CA ARG A 269 13.93 -13.74 6.21
C ARG A 269 15.18 -14.52 5.83
N LYS A 270 15.74 -14.27 4.65
CA LYS A 270 17.02 -14.89 4.21
C LYS A 270 18.17 -14.53 5.15
N SER A 271 18.34 -13.25 5.48
CA SER A 271 19.37 -12.78 6.41
C SER A 271 19.22 -13.39 7.81
N GLN A 272 18.01 -13.44 8.36
CA GLN A 272 17.73 -14.08 9.65
C GLN A 272 18.03 -15.58 9.64
N THR A 273 17.76 -16.25 8.52
CA THR A 273 18.05 -17.69 8.37
C THR A 273 19.55 -17.95 8.34
N LEU A 274 20.33 -17.11 7.64
CA LEU A 274 21.80 -17.18 7.64
C LEU A 274 22.36 -17.01 9.06
N LEU A 275 21.94 -15.96 9.77
CA LEU A 275 22.37 -15.74 11.14
C LEU A 275 22.04 -16.93 12.05
N ARG A 276 20.81 -17.45 11.96
CA ARG A 276 20.38 -18.60 12.76
C ARG A 276 21.24 -19.85 12.52
N ASN A 277 21.71 -20.05 11.29
CA ASN A 277 22.59 -21.16 10.93
C ASN A 277 24.05 -20.93 11.37
N GLU A 278 24.51 -19.68 11.39
CA GLU A 278 25.86 -19.31 11.83
C GLU A 278 26.01 -19.25 13.35
N MET A 279 24.94 -18.90 14.08
CA MET A 279 24.94 -18.74 15.54
C MET A 279 25.56 -19.93 16.31
N PRO A 280 25.24 -21.21 16.02
CA PRO A 280 25.87 -22.33 16.70
C PRO A 280 27.39 -22.40 16.49
N ALA A 281 27.86 -22.13 15.28
CA ALA A 281 29.30 -22.14 14.96
C ALA A 281 30.03 -20.98 15.63
N ILE A 282 29.43 -19.79 15.63
CA ILE A 282 29.97 -18.61 16.33
C ILE A 282 30.07 -18.90 17.84
N HIS A 283 29.00 -19.42 18.44
CA HIS A 283 29.00 -19.77 19.85
C HIS A 283 30.07 -20.82 20.18
N GLN A 284 30.19 -21.87 19.36
CA GLN A 284 31.21 -22.91 19.54
C GLN A 284 32.63 -22.34 19.43
N PHE A 285 32.90 -21.52 18.40
CA PHE A 285 34.20 -20.88 18.21
C PHE A 285 34.63 -20.05 19.43
N HIS A 286 33.70 -19.27 20.00
CA HIS A 286 33.98 -18.49 21.20
C HIS A 286 34.12 -19.35 22.46
N ASP A 287 33.31 -20.42 22.59
CA ASP A 287 33.44 -21.37 23.70
C ASP A 287 34.79 -22.12 23.65
N ASP A 288 35.25 -22.52 22.46
CA ASP A 288 36.55 -23.18 22.25
C ASP A 288 37.71 -22.23 22.55
N ARG A 289 37.63 -20.99 22.07
CA ARG A 289 38.66 -19.97 22.31
C ARG A 289 38.79 -19.61 23.80
N PHE A 290 37.67 -19.53 24.53
CA PHE A 290 37.71 -19.36 25.98
C PHE A 290 38.44 -20.52 26.67
N LYS A 291 38.24 -21.75 26.20
CA LYS A 291 38.91 -22.94 26.73
C LYS A 291 40.40 -22.94 26.45
N GLU A 292 40.82 -22.48 25.26
CA GLU A 292 42.24 -22.28 24.93
C GLU A 292 42.89 -21.21 25.83
N ASP A 293 42.22 -20.07 26.05
CA ASP A 293 42.77 -18.94 26.80
C ASP A 293 42.83 -19.18 28.32
N THR A 294 41.85 -19.91 28.89
CA THR A 294 41.70 -20.09 30.35
C THR A 294 42.03 -21.49 30.85
N GLY A 295 42.05 -22.49 29.96
CA GLY A 295 42.17 -23.91 30.32
C GLY A 295 40.89 -24.53 30.91
N GLU A 296 39.83 -23.74 31.11
CA GLU A 296 38.55 -24.19 31.67
C GLU A 296 37.42 -24.17 30.61
N GLU A 297 36.38 -24.99 30.78
CA GLU A 297 35.24 -24.95 29.88
C GLU A 297 34.38 -23.69 30.12
N CYS A 298 34.02 -22.98 29.04
CA CYS A 298 33.18 -21.77 29.09
C CYS A 298 31.84 -21.99 29.82
N LYS A 299 31.24 -23.18 29.67
CA LYS A 299 30.01 -23.60 30.36
C LYS A 299 30.28 -24.64 31.44
N GLY A 300 31.46 -24.59 32.06
CA GLY A 300 31.87 -25.49 33.12
C GLY A 300 30.93 -25.41 34.33
N GLY A 301 30.26 -26.51 34.65
CA GLY A 301 29.36 -26.59 35.79
C GLY A 301 28.88 -28.03 36.02
N VAL A 302 28.96 -28.50 37.26
CA VAL A 302 28.42 -29.82 37.63
C VAL A 302 26.91 -29.69 37.85
N ARG A 303 26.11 -30.45 37.10
CA ARG A 303 24.67 -30.60 37.41
C ARG A 303 24.51 -31.24 38.78
N ARG A 304 24.13 -30.44 39.78
CA ARG A 304 23.74 -30.92 41.11
C ARG A 304 22.23 -31.10 41.15
N ILE A 305 21.78 -32.29 41.56
CA ILE A 305 20.35 -32.57 41.77
C ILE A 305 19.94 -31.91 43.09
N GLY A 306 18.95 -31.02 43.04
CA GLY A 306 18.40 -30.32 44.21
C GLY A 306 18.23 -28.82 44.00
N ARG A 307 17.48 -28.17 44.89
CA ARG A 307 17.35 -26.70 44.90
C ARG A 307 18.70 -26.10 45.33
N PRO A 308 19.24 -25.09 44.62
CA PRO A 308 20.47 -24.45 45.06
C PRO A 308 20.29 -23.94 46.49
N PRO A 309 21.31 -24.10 47.37
CA PRO A 309 21.24 -23.53 48.70
C PRO A 309 20.99 -22.04 48.57
N LYS A 310 20.05 -21.50 49.37
CA LYS A 310 19.82 -20.05 49.42
C LYS A 310 21.16 -19.39 49.70
N SER A 311 21.50 -18.37 48.91
CA SER A 311 22.70 -17.58 49.16
C SER A 311 22.65 -17.01 50.57
N ALA A 312 23.79 -16.74 51.19
CA ALA A 312 23.84 -16.13 52.52
C ALA A 312 23.11 -14.78 52.59
N SER A 313 22.90 -14.10 51.46
CA SER A 313 22.03 -12.93 51.33
C SER A 313 20.55 -13.30 51.33
N ALA A 314 20.13 -14.27 50.53
CA ALA A 314 18.74 -14.73 50.50
C ALA A 314 18.31 -15.39 51.82
N GLN A 315 19.25 -16.02 52.54
CA GLN A 315 19.02 -16.55 53.88
C GLN A 315 18.79 -15.40 54.87
N ARG A 316 19.66 -14.37 54.86
CA ARG A 316 19.49 -13.15 55.67
C ARG A 316 18.17 -12.42 55.40
N ASP A 317 17.77 -12.27 54.15
CA ASP A 317 16.50 -11.65 53.79
C ASP A 317 15.30 -12.47 54.27
N THR A 318 15.41 -13.81 54.25
CA THR A 318 14.36 -14.69 54.79
C THR A 318 14.31 -14.58 56.32
N ASP A 319 15.46 -14.58 56.98
CA ASP A 319 15.57 -14.51 58.44
C ASP A 319 15.06 -13.15 58.95
N ASP A 320 15.39 -12.05 58.27
CA ASP A 320 14.86 -10.71 58.56
C ASP A 320 13.35 -10.66 58.32
N TYR A 321 12.85 -11.23 57.21
CA TYR A 321 11.42 -11.32 56.93
C TYR A 321 10.64 -12.10 58.00
N ASP A 322 11.21 -13.22 58.48
CA ASP A 322 10.61 -14.05 59.52
C ASP A 322 10.69 -13.38 60.92
N ARG A 323 11.73 -12.57 61.16
CA ARG A 323 11.86 -11.71 62.35
C ARG A 323 10.79 -10.62 62.36
N PHE A 324 10.52 -9.99 61.22
CA PHE A 324 9.45 -8.99 61.06
C PHE A 324 8.05 -9.58 61.25
N ARG A 325 7.85 -10.87 60.96
CA ARG A 325 6.56 -11.57 61.17
C ARG A 325 6.41 -12.21 62.55
N GLY A 326 7.37 -12.02 63.46
CA GLY A 326 7.31 -12.55 64.82
C GLY A 326 7.35 -14.09 64.90
N LYS A 327 7.89 -14.76 63.87
CA LYS A 327 7.98 -16.23 63.81
C LYS A 327 9.29 -16.80 64.38
N ALA A 328 10.26 -15.95 64.68
CA ALA A 328 11.49 -16.34 65.35
C ALA A 328 11.46 -15.89 66.82
N LYS A 329 11.60 -16.84 67.76
CA LYS A 329 11.90 -16.55 69.18
C LYS A 329 13.37 -16.23 69.34
#